data_AF-A0A357F4P9-F1
#
_entry.id   AF-A0A357F4P9-F1
#
_cell.length_a   1.000
_cell.length_b   1.000
_cell.length_c   1.000
_cell.angle_alpha   90.00
_cell.angle_beta   90.00
_cell.angle_gamma   90.00
#
_symmetry.space_group_name_H-M   'P 1'
#
loop_
_entity.id
_entity.type
_entity.pdbx_description
1 polymer ?
#
loop_
_entity_poly.entity_id
_entity_poly.type
_entity_poly.pdbx_seq_one_letter_code
_entity_poly.pdbx_strand_id
1 'polypeptide(L)'
;KQASSSFGFQKAAIDGNGTLYLLEQTGGDVIKFSADGRFLNRIPGVASSPNAIAVDPAGRIFVTNTSEIIVIDPNGKPIKNLKANQAFGIAFNDAGEMFIASRPFVKKYKLQF
;
A
#
# COMPACT_ATOMS: atom_id res chain seq x y z
N LYS A 1 -5.88 -20.65 7.93
CA LYS A 1 -4.61 -20.55 7.18
C LYS A 1 -3.87 -19.33 7.72
N GLN A 2 -2.59 -19.46 8.06
CA GLN A 2 -1.72 -18.32 8.41
C GLN A 2 -0.97 -17.88 7.15
N ALA A 3 -0.57 -16.61 7.04
CA ALA A 3 0.36 -16.20 6.00
C ALA A 3 1.79 -16.30 6.54
N SER A 4 2.67 -16.94 5.77
CA SER A 4 4.11 -16.96 6.04
C SER A 4 4.82 -15.90 5.21
N SER A 5 5.94 -15.38 5.71
CA SER A 5 6.88 -14.56 4.93
C SER A 5 8.28 -15.07 5.20
N SER A 6 9.10 -15.15 4.15
CA SER A 6 10.51 -15.53 4.29
C SER A 6 11.39 -14.39 4.82
N PHE A 7 10.91 -13.14 4.78
CA PHE A 7 11.71 -11.94 5.10
C PHE A 7 11.01 -10.96 6.05
N GLY A 8 9.82 -11.33 6.55
CA GLY A 8 9.02 -10.52 7.46
C GLY A 8 8.03 -9.58 6.75
N PHE A 9 7.11 -9.03 7.53
CA PHE A 9 6.18 -7.98 7.10
C PHE A 9 6.63 -6.68 7.77
N GLN A 10 7.16 -5.73 6.99
CA GLN A 10 7.79 -4.53 7.57
C GLN A 10 6.90 -3.29 7.58
N LYS A 11 5.80 -3.31 6.82
CA LYS A 11 4.87 -2.19 6.71
C LYS A 11 3.45 -2.72 6.76
N ALA A 12 2.58 -1.94 7.37
CA ALA A 12 1.18 -2.25 7.57
C ALA A 12 0.31 -1.04 7.25
N ALA A 13 -0.90 -1.30 6.76
CA ALA A 13 -1.97 -0.32 6.65
C ALA A 13 -3.29 -0.98 7.07
N ILE A 14 -4.26 -0.18 7.51
CA ILE A 14 -5.59 -0.64 7.88
C ILE A 14 -6.60 0.22 7.11
N ASP A 15 -7.60 -0.42 6.50
CA ASP A 15 -8.69 0.30 5.85
C ASP A 15 -9.84 0.65 6.81
N GLY A 16 -10.82 1.43 6.35
CA GLY A 16 -11.97 1.83 7.16
C GLY A 16 -12.85 0.68 7.66
N ASN A 17 -12.69 -0.54 7.12
CA ASN A 17 -13.40 -1.73 7.56
C ASN A 17 -12.58 -2.58 8.55
N GLY A 18 -11.38 -2.14 8.92
CA GLY A 18 -10.47 -2.88 9.80
C GLY A 18 -9.69 -3.99 9.11
N THR A 19 -9.69 -4.07 7.78
CA THR A 19 -8.85 -5.02 7.05
C THR A 19 -7.39 -4.58 7.18
N LEU A 20 -6.53 -5.48 7.64
CA LEU A 20 -5.10 -5.27 7.75
C LEU A 20 -4.40 -5.68 6.44
N TYR A 21 -3.56 -4.80 5.94
CA TYR A 21 -2.73 -4.99 4.74
C TYR A 21 -1.28 -4.97 5.17
N LEU A 22 -0.56 -6.07 4.93
CA LEU A 22 0.86 -6.19 5.18
C LEU A 22 1.61 -6.18 3.85
N LEU A 23 2.75 -5.48 3.84
CA LEU A 23 3.63 -5.40 2.69
C LEU A 23 4.91 -6.19 2.98
N GLU A 24 5.20 -7.14 2.09
CA GLU A 24 6.37 -7.98 2.16
C GLU A 24 7.52 -7.34 1.35
N GLN A 25 8.68 -7.18 1.98
CA GLN A 25 9.73 -6.28 1.49
C GLN A 25 10.48 -6.82 0.27
N THR A 26 10.58 -8.14 0.09
CA THR A 26 11.43 -8.72 -0.95
C THR A 26 10.64 -9.20 -2.16
N GLY A 27 9.53 -9.91 -1.95
CA GLY A 27 8.63 -10.35 -3.01
C GLY A 27 7.65 -9.28 -3.44
N GLY A 28 7.46 -8.20 -2.66
CA GLY A 28 6.55 -7.13 -3.04
C GLY A 28 5.09 -7.47 -2.88
N ASP A 29 4.80 -8.54 -2.14
CA ASP A 29 3.45 -9.04 -1.95
C ASP A 29 2.66 -8.12 -1.02
N VAL A 30 1.36 -7.98 -1.30
CA VAL A 30 0.39 -7.42 -0.37
C VAL A 30 -0.45 -8.55 0.21
N ILE A 31 -0.43 -8.69 1.54
CA ILE A 31 -1.12 -9.74 2.27
C ILE A 31 -2.25 -9.11 3.07
N LYS A 32 -3.46 -9.67 2.95
CA LYS A 32 -4.65 -9.17 3.63
C LYS A 32 -5.07 -10.08 4.77
N PHE A 33 -5.47 -9.46 5.87
CA PHE A 33 -6.08 -10.08 7.03
C PHE A 33 -7.35 -9.33 7.43
N SER A 34 -8.35 -10.05 7.93
CA SER A 34 -9.50 -9.43 8.57
C SER A 34 -9.12 -8.80 9.91
N ALA A 35 -10.02 -7.99 10.46
CA ALA A 35 -9.84 -7.33 11.75
C ALA A 35 -9.62 -8.32 12.92
N ASP A 36 -10.15 -9.55 12.82
CA ASP A 36 -9.93 -10.63 13.78
C ASP A 36 -8.69 -11.49 13.46
N GLY A 37 -7.84 -11.07 12.52
CA GLY A 37 -6.55 -11.69 12.22
C GLY A 37 -6.62 -12.92 11.30
N ARG A 38 -7.76 -13.18 10.63
CA ARG A 38 -7.84 -14.29 9.65
C ARG A 38 -7.21 -13.88 8.33
N PHE A 39 -6.37 -14.74 7.77
CA PHE A 39 -5.85 -14.54 6.42
C PHE A 39 -7.00 -14.51 5.40
N LEU A 40 -7.03 -13.47 4.57
CA LEU A 40 -8.03 -13.30 3.52
C LEU A 40 -7.44 -13.61 2.15
N ASN A 41 -6.36 -12.92 1.77
CA ASN A 41 -5.80 -13.03 0.42
C ASN A 41 -4.31 -12.62 0.40
N ARG A 42 -3.60 -13.01 -0.66
CA ARG A 42 -2.26 -12.54 -1.03
C ARG A 42 -2.29 -12.07 -2.48
N ILE A 43 -1.83 -10.85 -2.71
CA ILE A 43 -1.63 -10.27 -4.04
C ILE A 43 -0.12 -10.28 -4.30
N PRO A 44 0.37 -11.17 -5.17
CA PRO A 44 1.81 -11.35 -5.35
C PRO A 44 2.42 -10.24 -6.21
N GLY A 45 3.67 -9.87 -5.92
CA GLY A 45 4.50 -9.08 -6.84
C GLY A 45 3.96 -7.69 -7.19
N VAL A 46 3.30 -7.01 -6.25
CA VAL A 46 2.71 -5.68 -6.49
C VAL A 46 3.80 -4.65 -6.81
N ALA A 47 4.94 -4.71 -6.14
CA ALA A 47 6.02 -3.75 -6.32
C ALA A 47 7.39 -4.36 -6.04
N SER A 48 8.41 -3.99 -6.82
CA SER A 48 9.80 -4.33 -6.49
C SER A 48 10.37 -3.38 -5.43
N SER A 49 11.00 -3.93 -4.39
CA SER A 49 11.62 -3.17 -3.29
C SER A 49 10.70 -2.06 -2.73
N PRO A 50 9.51 -2.41 -2.21
CA PRO A 50 8.55 -1.42 -1.77
C PRO A 50 8.98 -0.74 -0.46
N ASN A 51 8.62 0.53 -0.32
CA ASN A 51 8.95 1.35 0.83
C ASN A 51 7.78 1.49 1.81
N ALA A 52 6.55 1.69 1.30
CA ALA A 52 5.37 1.92 2.11
C ALA A 52 4.09 1.43 1.44
N ILE A 53 3.04 1.27 2.25
CA ILE A 53 1.70 0.90 1.84
C ILE A 53 0.68 1.81 2.54
N ALA A 54 -0.39 2.19 1.83
CA ALA A 54 -1.58 2.80 2.40
C ALA A 54 -2.83 2.31 1.66
N VAL A 55 -3.98 2.47 2.30
CA VAL A 55 -5.29 2.22 1.69
C VAL A 55 -6.11 3.50 1.85
N ASP A 56 -6.76 3.91 0.77
CA ASP A 56 -7.59 5.11 0.80
C ASP A 56 -9.03 4.80 1.25
N PRO A 57 -9.87 5.81 1.49
CA PRO A 57 -11.26 5.59 1.89
C PRO A 57 -12.12 4.80 0.88
N ALA A 58 -11.70 4.71 -0.38
CA ALA A 58 -12.37 3.91 -1.41
C ALA A 58 -11.88 2.44 -1.45
N GLY A 59 -10.93 2.07 -0.59
CA GLY A 59 -10.34 0.73 -0.52
C GLY A 59 -9.23 0.47 -1.53
N ARG A 60 -8.78 1.47 -2.30
CA ARG A 60 -7.66 1.31 -3.23
C ARG A 60 -6.36 1.20 -2.46
N ILE A 61 -5.47 0.33 -2.92
CA ILE A 61 -4.20 0.05 -2.26
C ILE A 61 -3.10 0.79 -3.01
N PHE A 62 -2.28 1.52 -2.26
CA PHE A 62 -1.17 2.30 -2.76
C PHE A 62 0.12 1.73 -2.19
N VAL A 63 1.03 1.31 -3.06
CA VAL A 63 2.35 0.82 -2.69
C VAL A 63 3.40 1.72 -3.29
N THR A 64 4.33 2.21 -2.48
CA THR A 64 5.42 3.07 -2.98
C THR A 64 6.69 2.26 -3.18
N ASN A 65 7.47 2.62 -4.19
CA ASN A 65 8.88 2.23 -4.32
C ASN A 65 9.74 3.49 -4.54
N THR A 66 10.98 3.32 -4.97
CA THR A 66 11.92 4.44 -5.18
C THR A 66 11.50 5.40 -6.30
N SER A 67 10.73 4.94 -7.29
CA SER A 67 10.42 5.68 -8.52
C SER A 67 8.94 6.00 -8.73
N GLU A 68 8.04 5.31 -8.04
CA GLU A 68 6.61 5.42 -8.27
C GLU A 68 5.75 5.04 -7.06
N ILE A 69 4.46 5.36 -7.20
CA ILE A 69 3.36 4.86 -6.39
C ILE A 69 2.51 4.00 -7.32
N ILE A 70 2.40 2.73 -7.00
CA ILE A 70 1.58 1.75 -7.71
C ILE A 70 0.22 1.72 -7.03
N VAL A 71 -0.85 1.89 -7.81
CA VAL A 71 -2.23 1.89 -7.32
C VAL A 71 -2.96 0.69 -7.90
N ILE A 72 -3.51 -0.13 -7.02
CA ILE A 72 -4.29 -1.32 -7.36
C ILE A 72 -5.65 -1.29 -6.67
N ASP A 73 -6.62 -1.99 -7.24
CA ASP A 73 -7.92 -2.19 -6.61
C ASP A 73 -7.83 -3.22 -5.46
N PRO A 74 -8.89 -3.40 -4.65
CA PRO A 74 -8.89 -4.40 -3.58
C PRO A 74 -8.65 -5.84 -4.05
N ASN A 75 -8.84 -6.17 -5.31
CA ASN A 75 -8.60 -7.50 -5.86
C ASN A 75 -7.19 -7.65 -6.45
N GLY A 76 -6.38 -6.59 -6.42
CA GLY A 76 -5.03 -6.58 -6.95
C GLY A 76 -4.94 -6.18 -8.42
N LYS A 77 -6.03 -5.72 -9.04
CA LYS A 77 -6.00 -5.25 -10.42
C LYS A 77 -5.30 -3.88 -10.49
N PRO A 78 -4.35 -3.67 -11.42
CA PRO A 78 -3.75 -2.35 -11.63
C PRO A 78 -4.79 -1.29 -12.00
N ILE A 79 -4.71 -0.14 -11.32
CA ILE A 79 -5.49 1.05 -11.64
C ILE A 79 -4.59 2.07 -12.35
N LYS A 80 -3.49 2.47 -11.71
CA LYS A 80 -2.58 3.51 -12.24
C LYS A 80 -1.24 3.51 -11.49
N ASN A 81 -0.18 4.01 -12.15
CA ASN A 81 1.07 4.37 -11.50
C ASN A 81 1.27 5.89 -11.49
N LEU A 82 1.79 6.42 -10.38
CA LEU A 82 2.13 7.83 -10.21
C LEU A 82 3.64 7.96 -10.07
N LYS A 83 4.25 8.92 -10.78
CA LYS A 83 5.67 9.22 -10.57
C LYS A 83 5.88 9.81 -9.17
N ALA A 84 6.82 9.23 -8.42
CA ALA A 84 7.25 9.74 -7.12
C ALA A 84 8.73 9.45 -6.93
N ASN A 85 9.51 10.42 -6.46
CA ASN A 85 10.93 10.19 -6.22
C ASN A 85 11.13 9.90 -4.73
N GLN A 86 11.63 8.71 -4.39
CA GLN A 86 11.98 8.31 -3.04
C GLN A 86 10.83 8.53 -2.04
N ALA A 87 9.67 7.93 -2.30
CA ALA A 87 8.53 7.98 -1.40
C ALA A 87 8.67 6.93 -0.28
N PHE A 88 8.84 7.40 0.96
CA PHE A 88 9.08 6.57 2.14
C PHE A 88 7.86 6.40 3.04
N GLY A 89 6.87 7.27 2.89
CA GLY A 89 5.64 7.24 3.67
C GLY A 89 4.48 7.80 2.86
N ILE A 90 3.30 7.23 3.09
CA ILE A 90 2.05 7.61 2.45
C ILE A 90 0.93 7.58 3.49
N ALA A 91 0.07 8.58 3.47
CA ALA A 91 -1.13 8.64 4.30
C ALA A 91 -2.26 9.35 3.55
N PHE A 92 -3.50 9.05 3.95
CA PHE A 92 -4.69 9.75 3.46
C PHE A 92 -5.37 10.46 4.61
N ASN A 93 -5.99 11.60 4.33
CA ASN A 93 -6.98 12.18 5.23
C ASN A 93 -8.40 11.71 4.85
N ASP A 94 -9.38 12.08 5.68
CA ASP A 94 -10.79 11.68 5.48
C ASP A 94 -11.42 12.23 4.18
N ALA A 95 -10.84 13.28 3.61
CA ALA A 95 -11.23 13.83 2.31
C ALA A 95 -10.63 13.05 1.12
N GLY A 96 -9.84 12.01 1.36
CA GLY A 96 -9.16 11.22 0.35
C GLY A 96 -7.94 11.91 -0.28
N GLU A 97 -7.43 12.96 0.35
CA GLU A 97 -6.21 13.62 -0.10
C GLU A 97 -4.99 12.82 0.36
N MET A 98 -4.07 12.57 -0.57
CA MET A 98 -2.88 11.76 -0.34
C MET A 98 -1.70 12.65 0.05
N PHE A 99 -1.00 12.29 1.13
CA PHE A 99 0.23 12.92 1.58
C PHE A 99 1.38 11.94 1.44
N ILE A 100 2.47 12.37 0.81
CA ILE A 100 3.66 11.57 0.56
C ILE A 100 4.86 12.21 1.24
N ALA A 101 5.56 11.45 2.08
CA ALA A 101 6.89 11.82 2.55
C ALA A 101 7.92 11.38 1.50
N SER A 102 8.45 12.35 0.75
CA SER A 102 9.46 12.13 -0.31
C SER A 102 10.72 12.96 -0.07
N ARG A 103 11.84 12.65 -0.72
CA ARG A 103 13.02 13.52 -0.67
C ARG A 103 12.92 14.64 -1.74
N PRO A 104 13.22 15.90 -1.41
CA PRO A 104 13.39 16.51 -0.07
C PRO A 104 12.07 17.03 0.55
N PHE A 105 10.91 16.73 -0.05
CA PHE A 105 9.63 17.38 0.28
C PHE A 105 8.55 16.40 0.74
N VAL A 106 7.67 16.87 1.63
CA VAL A 106 6.32 16.30 1.76
C VAL A 106 5.46 16.87 0.63
N LYS A 107 4.77 15.99 -0.11
CA LYS A 107 3.90 16.38 -1.23
C LYS A 107 2.45 16.01 -0.91
N LYS A 108 1.52 16.91 -1.24
CA LYS A 108 0.07 16.68 -1.17
C LYS A 108 -0.48 16.47 -2.58
N TYR A 109 -1.32 15.45 -2.76
CA TYR A 109 -1.98 15.14 -4.01
C TYR A 109 -3.50 15.07 -3.80
N LYS A 110 -4.26 15.66 -4.73
CA LYS A 110 -5.69 15.40 -4.89
C LYS A 110 -5.85 14.54 -6.15
N LEU A 111 -6.23 13.28 -5.96
CA LEU A 111 -6.30 12.33 -7.06
C LEU A 111 -7.71 12.32 -7.64
N GLN A 112 -7.79 12.36 -8.97
CA GLN A 112 -8.98 12.04 -9.74
C GLN A 112 -8.72 10.70 -10.43
N PHE A 113 -9.67 9.79 -10.32
CA PHE A 113 -9.60 8.43 -10.83
C PHE A 113 -10.77 8.17 -11.76
#